data_AF-A0A7V2Y4P0-F1
#
_entry.id   AF-A0A7V2Y4P0-F1
#
_cell.length_a   1.000
_cell.length_b   1.000
_cell.length_c   1.000
_cell.angle_alpha   90.00
_cell.angle_beta   90.00
_cell.angle_gamma   90.00
#
_symmetry.space_group_name_H-M   'P 1'
#
loop_
_entity.id
_entity.type
_entity.pdbx_description
1 polymer ?
#
loop_
_entity_poly.entity_id
_entity_poly.type
_entity_poly.pdbx_seq_one_letter_code
_entity_poly.pdbx_strand_id
1 'polypeptide(L)'
;MSDLRGKATLWLCAKFIALAPVCLVLWLLILPHYTLALGHTTAAIIRITMKTPIESVAVTRDGEGILNTDVALSYRYGAHSPTMHDVGHLVTNVAPFVALVLATGGLGLWRRLRVLGIGILILFGFHVLTIVLRFSAGRTPLPTAVGFATITLPFLLWIVLAYWDKLSVYLGLDERDGPASTGNGGQTFQQ
;
A
#
# COMPACT_ATOMS: atom_id res chain seq x y z
N MET A 1 13.18 -26.23 18.62
CA MET A 1 12.18 -25.44 17.85
C MET A 1 12.48 -23.93 17.80
N SER A 2 13.17 -23.34 18.79
CA SER A 2 13.57 -21.92 18.78
C SER A 2 14.52 -21.53 17.64
N ASP A 3 15.48 -22.40 17.31
CA ASP A 3 16.54 -22.13 16.32
C ASP A 3 16.03 -22.01 14.87
N LEU A 4 15.07 -22.86 14.45
CA LEU A 4 14.48 -22.81 13.11
C LEU A 4 13.65 -21.53 12.88
N ARG A 5 12.97 -21.05 13.93
CA ARG A 5 12.16 -19.84 13.88
C ARG A 5 13.04 -18.60 13.80
N GLY A 6 14.16 -18.58 14.52
CA GLY A 6 15.19 -17.54 14.42
C GLY A 6 15.81 -17.46 13.03
N LYS A 7 16.19 -18.60 12.44
CA LYS A 7 16.75 -18.68 11.09
C LYS A 7 15.79 -18.14 10.01
N ALA A 8 14.51 -18.47 10.10
CA ALA A 8 13.51 -17.96 9.16
C ALA A 8 13.33 -16.43 9.24
N THR A 9 13.32 -15.86 10.45
CA THR A 9 13.24 -14.41 10.65
C THR A 9 14.50 -13.70 10.14
N LEU A 10 15.69 -14.20 10.47
CA LEU A 10 16.95 -13.64 9.98
C LEU A 10 17.02 -13.66 8.46
N TRP A 11 16.54 -14.73 7.83
CA TRP A 11 16.48 -14.86 6.39
C TRP A 11 15.53 -13.84 5.74
N LEU A 12 14.37 -13.60 6.34
CA LEU A 12 13.45 -12.55 5.89
C LEU A 12 14.12 -11.18 5.97
N CYS A 13 14.75 -10.86 7.11
CA CYS A 13 15.44 -9.59 7.31
C CYS A 13 16.56 -9.39 6.28
N ALA A 14 17.40 -10.40 6.06
CA ALA A 14 18.47 -10.33 5.07
C ALA A 14 17.94 -10.08 3.65
N LYS A 15 16.89 -10.80 3.25
CA LYS A 15 16.22 -10.59 1.96
C LYS A 15 15.63 -9.19 1.82
N PHE A 16 14.97 -8.70 2.87
CA PHE A 16 14.38 -7.37 2.87
C PHE A 16 15.46 -6.29 2.74
N ILE A 17 16.55 -6.39 3.52
CA ILE A 17 17.69 -5.45 3.45
C ILE A 17 18.29 -5.41 2.04
N ALA A 18 18.37 -6.56 1.37
CA ALA A 18 18.87 -6.62 -0.01
C ALA A 18 17.86 -6.08 -1.05
N LEU A 19 16.57 -6.40 -0.89
CA LEU A 19 15.52 -6.03 -1.85
C LEU A 19 15.06 -4.59 -1.73
N ALA A 20 15.09 -4.01 -0.52
CA ALA A 20 14.57 -2.66 -0.27
C ALA A 20 15.28 -1.58 -1.10
N PRO A 21 16.63 -1.54 -1.19
CA PRO A 21 17.33 -0.58 -2.05
C PRO A 21 16.96 -0.75 -3.53
N VAL A 22 16.88 -2.00 -4.01
CA VAL A 22 16.52 -2.29 -5.41
C VAL A 22 15.10 -1.83 -5.71
N CYS A 23 14.14 -2.17 -4.84
CA CYS A 23 12.76 -1.74 -4.99
C CYS A 23 12.62 -0.21 -4.90
N LEU A 24 13.42 0.44 -4.04
CA LEU A 24 13.44 1.90 -3.93
C LEU A 24 13.94 2.54 -5.22
N VAL A 25 15.06 2.08 -5.79
CA VAL A 25 15.57 2.63 -7.06
C VAL A 25 14.56 2.42 -8.18
N LEU A 26 13.99 1.22 -8.32
CA LEU A 26 12.96 0.95 -9.34
C LEU A 26 11.71 1.81 -9.14
N TRP A 27 11.29 2.02 -7.90
CA TRP A 27 10.19 2.89 -7.56
C TRP A 27 10.46 4.34 -7.97
N LEU A 28 11.63 4.85 -7.61
CA LEU A 28 12.08 6.19 -7.94
C LEU A 28 12.11 6.44 -9.46
N LEU A 29 12.46 5.43 -10.26
CA LEU A 29 12.39 5.52 -11.73
C LEU A 29 10.96 5.62 -12.27
N ILE A 30 10.01 4.90 -11.66
CA ILE A 30 8.59 4.88 -12.06
C ILE A 30 7.79 6.06 -11.45
N LEU A 31 8.34 6.69 -10.42
CA LEU A 31 7.68 7.73 -9.62
C LEU A 31 7.03 8.85 -10.45
N PRO A 32 7.65 9.44 -11.48
CA PRO A 32 6.98 10.48 -12.28
C PRO A 32 5.69 10.00 -12.94
N HIS A 33 5.66 8.76 -13.44
CA HIS A 33 4.48 8.18 -14.09
C HIS A 33 3.39 7.86 -13.06
N TYR A 34 3.79 7.35 -11.90
CA TYR A 34 2.89 7.12 -10.79
C TYR A 34 2.26 8.43 -10.29
N THR A 35 3.04 9.49 -10.14
CA THR A 35 2.56 10.82 -9.75
C THR A 35 1.62 11.42 -10.80
N LEU A 36 1.87 11.19 -12.10
CA LEU A 36 0.96 11.62 -13.16
C LEU A 36 -0.40 10.92 -13.06
N ALA A 37 -0.40 9.60 -12.85
CA ALA A 37 -1.62 8.81 -12.66
C ALA A 37 -2.41 9.27 -11.42
N LEU A 38 -1.71 9.53 -10.31
CA LEU A 38 -2.29 10.14 -9.12
C LEU A 38 -2.92 11.48 -9.45
N GLY A 39 -2.18 12.38 -10.11
CA GLY A 39 -2.64 13.72 -10.45
C GLY A 39 -3.91 13.73 -11.31
N HIS A 40 -4.03 12.84 -12.29
CA HIS A 40 -5.27 12.73 -13.07
C HIS A 40 -6.44 12.21 -12.24
N THR A 41 -6.20 11.23 -11.37
CA THR A 41 -7.25 10.65 -10.53
C THR A 41 -7.74 11.66 -9.49
N THR A 42 -6.83 12.36 -8.83
CA THR A 42 -7.15 13.40 -7.85
C THR A 42 -7.81 14.60 -8.52
N ALA A 43 -7.38 15.01 -9.72
CA ALA A 43 -8.04 16.07 -10.49
C ALA A 43 -9.50 15.71 -10.81
N ALA A 44 -9.77 14.47 -11.21
CA ALA A 44 -11.14 14.00 -11.44
C ALA A 44 -11.98 14.08 -10.17
N ILE A 45 -11.44 13.64 -9.02
CA ILE A 45 -12.13 13.70 -7.73
C ILE A 45 -12.38 15.15 -7.31
N ILE A 46 -11.37 16.02 -7.38
CA ILE A 46 -11.47 17.45 -7.01
C ILE A 46 -12.53 18.16 -7.85
N ARG A 47 -12.59 17.89 -9.16
CA ARG A 47 -13.63 18.43 -10.05
C ARG A 47 -15.03 18.04 -9.57
N ILE A 48 -15.21 16.80 -9.12
CA ILE A 48 -16.51 16.28 -8.67
C ILE A 48 -16.87 16.79 -7.27
N THR A 49 -15.96 16.70 -6.31
CA THR A 49 -16.25 16.96 -4.89
C THR A 49 -16.17 18.43 -4.52
N MET A 50 -15.20 19.17 -5.08
CA MET A 50 -14.94 20.58 -4.74
C MET A 50 -15.41 21.55 -5.83
N LYS A 51 -15.96 21.03 -6.94
CA LYS A 51 -16.42 21.83 -8.09
C LYS A 51 -15.35 22.78 -8.65
N THR A 52 -14.07 22.45 -8.46
CA THR A 52 -12.95 23.24 -8.97
C THR A 52 -12.62 22.80 -10.40
N PRO A 53 -12.64 23.69 -11.40
CA PRO A 53 -12.43 23.33 -12.80
C PRO A 53 -10.93 23.17 -13.09
N ILE A 54 -10.34 22.06 -12.63
CA ILE A 54 -8.95 21.73 -12.96
C ILE A 54 -8.82 21.67 -14.48
N GLU A 55 -7.97 22.48 -15.09
CA GLU A 55 -7.75 22.54 -16.54
C GLU A 55 -6.68 21.53 -16.95
N SER A 56 -5.56 21.52 -16.23
CA SER A 56 -4.43 20.64 -16.51
C SER A 56 -3.75 20.15 -15.24
N VAL A 57 -3.10 19.00 -15.37
CA VAL A 57 -2.22 18.39 -14.38
C VAL A 57 -0.82 18.35 -14.99
N ALA A 58 0.19 18.81 -14.26
CA ALA A 58 1.56 18.70 -14.69
C ALA A 58 2.44 18.12 -13.58
N VAL A 59 3.40 17.29 -13.99
CA VAL A 59 4.42 16.75 -13.12
C VAL A 59 5.73 17.44 -13.49
N THR A 60 6.28 18.18 -12.55
CA THR A 60 7.54 18.91 -12.71
C THR A 60 8.61 18.33 -11.79
N ARG A 61 9.86 18.65 -12.08
CA ARG A 61 11.01 18.38 -11.23
C ARG A 61 11.59 19.74 -10.88
N ASP A 62 11.39 20.14 -9.63
CA ASP A 62 11.63 21.52 -9.21
C ASP A 62 12.99 21.68 -8.51
N GLY A 63 13.86 20.65 -8.51
CA GLY A 63 15.15 20.69 -7.82
C GLY A 63 16.27 19.85 -8.45
N GLU A 64 17.33 19.63 -7.66
CA GLU A 64 18.49 18.79 -8.00
C GLU A 64 18.32 17.34 -7.49
N GLY A 65 17.06 16.88 -7.35
CA GLY A 65 16.74 15.60 -6.74
C GLY A 65 17.36 14.42 -7.48
N ILE A 66 18.07 13.56 -6.76
CA ILE A 66 18.62 12.32 -7.32
C ILE A 66 17.45 11.35 -7.58
N LEU A 67 17.37 10.78 -8.78
CA LEU A 67 16.38 9.75 -9.14
C LEU A 67 14.92 10.21 -8.91
N ASN A 68 14.56 11.43 -9.30
CA ASN A 68 13.16 11.93 -9.26
C ASN A 68 12.59 12.12 -7.84
N THR A 69 13.41 12.25 -6.81
CA THR A 69 12.92 12.50 -5.44
C THR A 69 12.22 13.86 -5.30
N ASP A 70 12.53 14.80 -6.17
CA ASP A 70 12.02 16.18 -6.24
C ASP A 70 10.77 16.33 -7.12
N VAL A 71 10.09 15.22 -7.44
CA VAL A 71 8.86 15.24 -8.23
C VAL A 71 7.78 16.07 -7.52
N ALA A 72 7.32 17.08 -8.22
CA ALA A 72 6.23 17.96 -7.82
C ALA A 72 5.00 17.74 -8.69
N LEU A 73 3.82 17.98 -8.10
CA LEU A 73 2.53 17.85 -8.76
C LEU A 73 1.84 19.21 -8.77
N SER A 74 1.55 19.72 -9.95
CA SER A 74 0.86 20.99 -10.13
C SER A 74 -0.51 20.81 -10.78
N TYR A 75 -1.47 21.61 -10.31
CA TYR A 75 -2.79 21.73 -10.89
C TYR A 75 -2.96 23.15 -11.41
N ARG A 76 -3.57 23.31 -12.59
CA ARG A 76 -3.94 24.62 -13.12
C ARG A 76 -5.45 24.76 -13.14
N TYR A 77 -5.98 25.89 -12.67
CA TYR A 77 -7.39 26.27 -12.84
C TYR A 77 -7.53 27.80 -12.80
N GLY A 78 -8.05 28.40 -13.87
CA GLY A 78 -8.10 29.85 -14.03
C GLY A 78 -6.71 30.49 -13.89
N ALA A 79 -6.59 31.48 -13.00
CA ALA A 79 -5.33 32.15 -12.69
C ALA A 79 -4.48 31.43 -11.61
N HIS A 80 -4.95 30.31 -11.05
CA HIS A 80 -4.27 29.61 -9.97
C HIS A 80 -3.46 28.42 -10.52
N SER A 81 -2.26 28.25 -9.98
CA SER A 81 -1.39 27.12 -10.27
C SER A 81 -0.75 26.56 -9.00
N PRO A 82 -1.51 25.98 -8.06
CA PRO A 82 -0.94 25.37 -6.87
C PRO A 82 -0.02 24.20 -7.25
N THR A 83 1.20 24.25 -6.75
CA THR A 83 2.20 23.18 -6.86
C THR A 83 2.41 22.54 -5.50
N MET A 84 2.31 21.21 -5.47
CA MET A 84 2.67 20.38 -4.34
C MET A 84 4.07 19.84 -4.57
N HIS A 85 5.03 20.35 -3.82
CA HIS A 85 6.39 19.82 -3.80
C HIS A 85 6.45 18.54 -2.96
N ASP A 86 7.53 17.77 -3.16
CA ASP A 86 7.86 16.60 -2.33
C ASP A 86 6.83 15.46 -2.35
N VAL A 87 6.09 15.32 -3.46
CA VAL A 87 5.12 14.21 -3.61
C VAL A 87 5.82 12.85 -3.55
N GLY A 88 7.09 12.79 -3.98
CA GLY A 88 7.92 11.61 -3.85
C GLY A 88 7.93 11.04 -2.43
N HIS A 89 8.15 11.89 -1.42
CA HIS A 89 8.18 11.47 -0.02
C HIS A 89 6.86 10.85 0.44
N LEU A 90 5.72 11.42 0.00
CA LEU A 90 4.40 10.92 0.38
C LEU A 90 4.16 9.48 -0.10
N VAL A 91 4.68 9.13 -1.28
CA VAL A 91 4.35 7.87 -1.96
C VAL A 91 5.48 6.83 -1.91
N THR A 92 6.61 7.16 -1.28
CA THR A 92 7.77 6.27 -1.13
C THR A 92 7.48 4.97 -0.37
N ASN A 93 6.39 4.90 0.40
CA ASN A 93 6.00 3.71 1.17
C ASN A 93 5.60 2.50 0.29
N VAL A 94 5.41 2.68 -1.02
CA VAL A 94 5.18 1.58 -1.97
C VAL A 94 6.42 0.69 -2.08
N ALA A 95 7.63 1.27 -2.14
CA ALA A 95 8.88 0.52 -2.27
C ALA A 95 9.11 -0.49 -1.12
N PRO A 96 9.04 -0.10 0.17
CA PRO A 96 9.17 -1.06 1.27
C PRO A 96 8.03 -2.08 1.31
N PHE A 97 6.80 -1.73 0.94
CA PHE A 97 5.70 -2.71 0.82
C PHE A 97 6.04 -3.81 -0.20
N VAL A 98 6.45 -3.42 -1.41
CA VAL A 98 6.85 -4.36 -2.46
C VAL A 98 8.01 -5.23 -1.98
N ALA A 99 9.04 -4.63 -1.40
CA ALA A 99 10.21 -5.35 -0.88
C ALA A 99 9.82 -6.39 0.19
N LEU A 100 8.93 -6.05 1.12
CA LEU A 100 8.42 -6.98 2.14
C LEU A 100 7.70 -8.17 1.50
N VAL A 101 6.77 -7.92 0.58
CA VAL A 101 6.00 -8.98 -0.09
C VAL A 101 6.91 -9.90 -0.90
N LEU A 102 7.93 -9.35 -1.58
CA LEU A 102 8.92 -10.14 -2.32
C LEU A 102 9.84 -10.94 -1.40
N ALA A 103 10.25 -10.35 -0.26
CA ALA A 103 11.07 -11.02 0.75
C ALA A 103 10.32 -12.16 1.46
N THR A 104 8.98 -12.10 1.49
CA THR A 104 8.15 -13.08 2.19
C THR A 104 8.24 -14.46 1.55
N GLY A 105 8.82 -15.41 2.29
CA GLY A 105 8.90 -16.81 1.89
C GLY A 105 7.57 -17.56 2.05
N GLY A 106 7.39 -18.62 1.27
CA GLY A 106 6.20 -19.50 1.36
C GLY A 106 4.95 -18.98 0.64
N LEU A 107 4.99 -17.79 0.04
CA LEU A 107 3.93 -17.33 -0.87
C LEU A 107 4.19 -17.86 -2.28
N GLY A 108 3.24 -18.63 -2.81
CA GLY A 108 3.23 -18.96 -4.24
C GLY A 108 3.13 -17.70 -5.10
N LEU A 109 3.63 -17.76 -6.33
CA LEU A 109 3.74 -16.60 -7.24
C LEU A 109 2.38 -15.89 -7.45
N TRP A 110 1.31 -16.64 -7.73
CA TRP A 110 -0.02 -16.08 -7.93
C TRP A 110 -0.55 -15.34 -6.70
N ARG A 111 -0.36 -15.92 -5.51
CA ARG A 111 -0.74 -15.25 -4.25
C ARG A 111 0.07 -13.98 -4.05
N ARG A 112 1.37 -14.02 -4.34
CA ARG A 112 2.25 -12.85 -4.25
C ARG A 112 1.81 -11.73 -5.18
N LEU A 113 1.49 -12.03 -6.44
CA LEU A 113 0.95 -11.05 -7.40
C LEU A 113 -0.38 -10.47 -6.93
N ARG A 114 -1.28 -11.29 -6.37
CA ARG A 114 -2.55 -10.83 -5.79
C ARG A 114 -2.33 -9.89 -4.61
N VAL A 115 -1.44 -10.23 -3.68
CA VAL A 115 -1.08 -9.40 -2.52
C VAL A 115 -0.50 -8.07 -2.97
N LEU A 116 0.43 -8.09 -3.94
CA LEU A 116 1.00 -6.87 -4.52
C LEU A 116 -0.10 -6.00 -5.16
N GLY A 117 -0.95 -6.59 -6.01
CA GLY A 117 -2.01 -5.85 -6.70
C GLY A 117 -2.98 -5.19 -5.73
N ILE A 118 -3.50 -5.95 -4.75
CA ILE A 118 -4.43 -5.42 -3.75
C ILE A 118 -3.76 -4.33 -2.89
N GLY A 119 -2.55 -4.59 -2.39
CA GLY A 119 -1.86 -3.64 -1.52
C GLY A 119 -1.46 -2.35 -2.26
N ILE A 120 -0.98 -2.44 -3.50
CA ILE A 120 -0.68 -1.27 -4.33
C ILE A 120 -1.95 -0.47 -4.60
N LEU A 121 -3.09 -1.12 -4.88
CA LEU A 121 -4.36 -0.44 -5.09
C LEU A 121 -4.84 0.31 -3.83
N ILE A 122 -4.71 -0.31 -2.64
CA ILE A 122 -5.06 0.34 -1.38
C ILE A 122 -4.13 1.53 -1.09
N LEU A 123 -2.82 1.36 -1.28
CA LEU A 123 -1.85 2.44 -1.14
C LEU A 123 -2.16 3.58 -2.11
N PHE A 124 -2.47 3.27 -3.37
CA PHE A 124 -2.88 4.26 -4.36
C PHE A 124 -4.11 5.05 -3.91
N GLY A 125 -5.16 4.37 -3.45
CA GLY A 125 -6.36 5.03 -2.90
C GLY A 125 -6.05 5.94 -1.71
N PHE A 126 -5.15 5.51 -0.82
CA PHE A 126 -4.71 6.32 0.31
C PHE A 126 -3.90 7.56 -0.12
N HIS A 127 -3.03 7.41 -1.13
CA HIS A 127 -2.30 8.54 -1.72
C HIS A 127 -3.24 9.54 -2.40
N VAL A 128 -4.23 9.05 -3.16
CA VAL A 128 -5.28 9.87 -3.75
C VAL A 128 -6.00 10.68 -2.66
N LEU A 129 -6.46 10.01 -1.60
CA LEU A 129 -7.11 10.66 -0.47
C LEU A 129 -6.22 11.75 0.14
N THR A 130 -4.94 11.45 0.37
CA THR A 130 -4.01 12.38 0.98
C THR A 130 -3.77 13.61 0.12
N ILE A 131 -3.63 13.44 -1.19
CA ILE A 131 -3.47 14.57 -2.14
C ILE A 131 -4.74 15.41 -2.21
N VAL A 132 -5.93 14.81 -2.22
CA VAL A 132 -7.21 15.53 -2.20
C VAL A 132 -7.36 16.33 -0.90
N LEU A 133 -7.06 15.72 0.25
CA LEU A 133 -7.08 16.42 1.54
C LEU A 133 -6.07 17.57 1.56
N ARG A 134 -4.86 17.35 1.03
CA ARG A 134 -3.82 18.39 0.95
C ARG A 134 -4.25 19.55 0.06
N PHE A 135 -4.92 19.26 -1.06
CA PHE A 135 -5.48 20.28 -1.94
C PHE A 135 -6.53 21.11 -1.19
N SER A 136 -7.46 20.46 -0.48
CA SER A 136 -8.49 21.14 0.31
C SER A 136 -7.94 22.00 1.45
N ALA A 137 -6.89 21.51 2.10
CA ALA A 137 -6.26 22.10 3.28
C ALA A 137 -5.31 23.26 2.93
N GLY A 138 -4.90 23.37 1.66
CA GLY A 138 -3.90 24.33 1.21
C GLY A 138 -2.57 24.15 1.95
N ARG A 139 -2.13 25.19 2.66
CA ARG A 139 -0.86 25.18 3.43
C ARG A 139 -1.01 24.61 4.84
N THR A 140 -2.22 24.32 5.30
CA THR A 140 -2.41 23.78 6.65
C THR A 140 -1.84 22.35 6.74
N PRO A 141 -1.16 22.01 7.85
CA PRO A 141 -0.63 20.66 8.04
C PRO A 141 -1.78 19.66 8.08
N LEU A 142 -1.58 18.50 7.44
CA LEU A 142 -2.55 17.42 7.56
C LEU A 142 -2.57 16.88 9.00
N PRO A 143 -3.69 16.28 9.44
CA PRO A 143 -3.75 15.64 10.75
C PRO A 143 -2.60 14.63 10.93
N THR A 144 -1.96 14.63 12.10
CA THR A 144 -0.83 13.73 12.42
C THR A 144 -1.17 12.26 12.19
N ALA A 145 -2.44 11.88 12.37
CA ALA A 145 -2.95 10.54 12.08
C ALA A 145 -2.70 10.09 10.63
N VAL A 146 -2.79 11.00 9.66
CA VAL A 146 -2.48 10.71 8.25
C VAL A 146 -1.01 10.33 8.11
N GLY A 147 -0.10 11.06 8.77
CA GLY A 147 1.33 10.74 8.77
C GLY A 147 1.63 9.36 9.37
N PHE A 148 1.05 9.04 10.53
CA PHE A 148 1.19 7.72 11.14
C PHE A 148 0.65 6.61 10.25
N ALA A 149 -0.50 6.84 9.61
CA ALA A 149 -1.06 5.90 8.64
C ALA A 149 -0.10 5.69 7.47
N THR A 150 0.44 6.74 6.84
CA THR A 150 1.39 6.62 5.72
C THR A 150 2.60 5.74 6.04
N ILE A 151 3.15 5.86 7.25
CA ILE A 151 4.34 5.12 7.69
C ILE A 151 4.01 3.66 8.00
N THR A 152 2.87 3.40 8.63
CA THR A 152 2.52 2.05 9.14
C THR A 152 1.74 1.20 8.14
N LEU A 153 0.97 1.82 7.24
CA LEU A 153 0.13 1.16 6.25
C LEU A 153 0.86 0.10 5.39
N PRO A 154 2.09 0.31 4.86
CA PRO A 154 2.77 -0.76 4.12
C PRO A 154 2.99 -2.03 4.95
N PHE A 155 3.32 -1.89 6.23
CA PHE A 155 3.54 -3.03 7.14
C PHE A 155 2.22 -3.72 7.49
N LEU A 156 1.16 -2.94 7.77
CA LEU A 156 -0.17 -3.47 8.05
C LEU A 156 -0.72 -4.25 6.85
N LEU A 157 -0.64 -3.67 5.65
CA LEU A 157 -1.07 -4.34 4.42
C LEU A 157 -0.29 -5.62 4.17
N TRP A 158 1.03 -5.59 4.37
CA TRP A 158 1.85 -6.78 4.24
C TRP A 158 1.43 -7.87 5.22
N ILE A 159 1.28 -7.56 6.52
CA ILE A 159 0.87 -8.54 7.55
C ILE A 159 -0.49 -9.14 7.19
N VAL A 160 -1.48 -8.29 6.95
CA VAL A 160 -2.86 -8.72 6.69
C VAL A 160 -2.95 -9.54 5.42
N LEU A 161 -2.35 -9.09 4.32
CA LEU A 161 -2.53 -9.74 3.01
C LEU A 161 -1.61 -10.97 2.84
N ALA A 162 -0.37 -10.92 3.33
CA ALA A 162 0.59 -12.01 3.16
C ALA A 162 0.36 -13.16 4.16
N TYR A 163 -0.18 -12.86 5.35
CA TYR A 163 -0.39 -13.84 6.42
C TYR A 163 -1.86 -14.06 6.78
N TRP A 164 -2.81 -13.63 5.92
CA TRP A 164 -4.25 -13.75 6.16
C TRP A 164 -4.66 -15.13 6.70
N ASP A 165 -4.28 -16.22 6.04
CA ASP A 165 -4.68 -17.58 6.46
C ASP A 165 -4.24 -17.94 7.88
N LYS A 166 -3.07 -17.43 8.31
CA LYS A 166 -2.62 -17.65 9.69
C LYS A 166 -3.40 -16.76 10.64
N LEU A 167 -3.64 -15.52 10.24
CA LEU A 167 -4.37 -14.53 11.03
C LEU A 167 -5.83 -14.94 11.24
N SER A 168 -6.52 -15.46 10.21
CA SER A 168 -7.91 -15.92 10.30
C SER A 168 -8.07 -17.07 11.29
N VAL A 169 -7.11 -18.01 11.30
CA VAL A 169 -7.06 -19.10 12.30
C VAL A 169 -6.82 -18.54 13.71
N TYR A 170 -5.85 -17.64 13.89
CA TYR A 170 -5.57 -17.04 15.20
C TYR A 170 -6.74 -16.21 15.75
N LEU A 171 -7.49 -15.54 14.86
CA LEU A 171 -8.65 -14.73 15.22
C LEU A 171 -9.94 -15.56 15.35
N GLY A 172 -9.89 -16.88 15.13
CA GLY A 172 -11.07 -17.75 15.18
C GLY A 172 -12.11 -17.46 14.11
N LEU A 173 -11.72 -16.84 12.99
CA LEU A 173 -12.62 -16.45 11.89
C LEU A 173 -12.83 -17.57 10.86
N ASP A 174 -12.14 -18.69 11.02
CA ASP A 174 -12.23 -19.84 10.11
C ASP A 174 -13.24 -20.86 10.64
N GLU A 175 -14.54 -20.55 10.51
CA GLU A 175 -15.67 -21.48 10.77
C GLU A 175 -15.88 -22.48 9.61
N ARG A 176 -14.81 -22.84 8.86
CA ARG A 176 -14.92 -23.81 7.76
C ARG A 176 -15.06 -25.26 8.21
N ASP A 177 -14.95 -25.53 9.51
CA ASP A 177 -15.26 -26.81 10.12
C ASP A 177 -16.53 -26.70 10.99
N GLY A 178 -17.67 -26.57 10.33
CA GLY A 178 -18.95 -26.94 10.96
C GLY A 178 -18.91 -28.43 11.32
N PRO A 179 -19.48 -28.88 12.45
CA PRO A 179 -19.45 -30.28 12.84
C PRO A 179 -20.33 -31.13 11.90
N ALA A 180 -19.74 -31.64 10.83
CA ALA A 180 -20.31 -32.72 10.05
C ALA A 180 -20.02 -34.07 10.72
N SER A 181 -20.63 -34.33 11.88
CA SER A 181 -20.66 -35.67 12.46
C SER A 181 -21.90 -35.91 13.33
N THR A 182 -23.04 -36.08 12.69
CA THR A 182 -24.07 -37.01 13.21
C THR A 182 -24.42 -37.99 12.10
N GLY A 183 -23.42 -38.84 11.83
CA GLY A 183 -23.62 -40.09 11.11
C GLY A 183 -24.56 -41.00 11.91
N ASN A 184 -25.65 -41.34 11.23
CA ASN A 184 -26.60 -42.40 11.52
C ASN A 184 -25.93 -43.71 11.97
N GLY A 185 -26.44 -44.33 13.04
CA GLY A 185 -25.93 -45.60 13.56
C GLY A 185 -26.78 -46.14 14.70
N GLY A 186 -28.05 -46.42 14.41
CA GLY A 186 -28.90 -47.20 15.31
C GLY A 186 -28.27 -48.57 15.58
N GLN A 187 -27.98 -48.85 16.85
CA GLN A 187 -27.81 -50.22 17.34
C GLN A 187 -28.87 -50.49 18.40
N THR A 188 -29.81 -51.32 17.96
CA THR A 188 -30.73 -52.16 18.73
C THR A 188 -30.07 -52.76 19.98
N PHE A 189 -30.65 -52.46 21.14
CA PHE A 189 -30.48 -53.28 22.34
C PHE A 189 -31.34 -54.54 22.21
N GLN A 190 -30.69 -55.69 22.06
CA GLN A 190 -31.22 -57.00 22.45
C GLN A 190 -30.16 -57.70 23.31
N GLN A 191 -30.39 -57.71 24.63
CA GLN A 191 -30.53 -58.88 25.50
C GLN A 191 -30.52 -58.44 26.96
#